data_AF-A0A6B2C9S3-F1
#
_entry.id   AF-A0A6B2C9S3-F1
#
_cell.length_a   1.000
_cell.length_b   1.000
_cell.length_c   1.000
_cell.angle_alpha   90.00
_cell.angle_beta   90.00
_cell.angle_gamma   90.00
#
_symmetry.space_group_name_H-M   'P 1'
#
loop_
_entity.id
_entity.type
_entity.pdbx_description
1 polymer ?
#
loop_
_entity_poly.entity_id
_entity_poly.type
_entity_poly.pdbx_seq_one_letter_code
_entity_poly.pdbx_strand_id
1 'polypeptide(L)'
;KNVAVYYNRKIIHITSGGLIGFLTPVIFAEPFTPFIFSIILAFITLYPHLTGNLLEWFQTKDNLYEVNFCIAWGSSVLILWIMLNNPWISILPALFVSLGDAATGIVRNTLFRKRTKHWIGNIAMAAVTAPLGYIFAGISGVIAGVAASIIERFEYKIIDDNILIVLISTLTLLILKPTTHLL
;
A
#
# COMPACT_ATOMS: atom_id res chain seq x y z
N LYS A 1 -19.77 14.94 1.06
CA LYS A 1 -19.04 14.35 2.21
C LYS A 1 -18.05 13.25 1.76
N ASN A 2 -18.51 12.22 1.04
CA ASN A 2 -17.68 11.06 0.66
C ASN A 2 -16.44 11.36 -0.22
N VAL A 3 -16.48 12.39 -1.06
CA VAL A 3 -15.35 12.76 -1.95
C VAL A 3 -14.17 13.35 -1.17
N ALA A 4 -14.43 14.21 -0.17
CA ALA A 4 -13.37 14.82 0.64
C ALA A 4 -12.69 13.78 1.54
N VAL A 5 -13.49 12.93 2.21
CA VAL A 5 -12.99 11.79 2.99
C VAL A 5 -12.12 10.89 2.12
N TYR A 6 -12.57 10.58 0.90
CA TYR A 6 -11.80 9.78 -0.04
C TYR A 6 -10.44 10.41 -0.39
N TYR A 7 -10.39 11.72 -0.72
CA TYR A 7 -9.13 12.41 -0.96
C TYR A 7 -8.22 12.44 0.26
N ASN A 8 -8.76 12.69 1.45
CA ASN A 8 -7.99 12.69 2.69
C ASN A 8 -7.30 11.34 2.93
N ARG A 9 -7.99 10.22 2.66
CA ARG A 9 -7.38 8.89 2.70
C ARG A 9 -6.20 8.75 1.73
N LYS A 10 -6.34 9.30 0.52
CA LYS A 10 -5.25 9.26 -0.49
C LYS A 10 -4.06 10.14 -0.09
N ILE A 11 -4.31 11.28 0.57
CA ILE A 11 -3.25 12.10 1.17
C ILE A 11 -2.53 11.31 2.26
N ILE A 12 -3.26 10.68 3.18
CA ILE A 12 -2.68 9.83 4.24
C ILE A 12 -1.86 8.68 3.64
N HIS A 13 -2.34 8.02 2.58
CA HIS A 13 -1.57 6.99 1.88
C HIS A 13 -0.22 7.55 1.39
N ILE A 14 -0.20 8.73 0.78
CA ILE A 14 1.04 9.34 0.27
C ILE A 14 1.97 9.75 1.42
N THR A 15 1.46 10.48 2.41
CA THR A 15 2.29 11.09 3.47
C THR A 15 2.69 10.11 4.56
N SER A 16 1.81 9.20 4.94
CA SER A 16 2.04 8.26 6.04
C SER A 16 2.49 6.90 5.53
N GLY A 17 1.94 6.41 4.42
CA GLY A 17 2.35 5.12 3.84
C GLY A 17 3.55 5.24 2.91
N GLY A 18 3.53 6.23 2.01
CA GLY A 18 4.53 6.41 0.95
C GLY A 18 5.82 7.05 1.44
N LEU A 19 5.74 8.27 1.99
CA LEU A 19 6.91 8.98 2.50
C LEU A 19 7.60 8.21 3.63
N ILE A 20 6.86 7.71 4.62
CA ILE A 20 7.45 6.88 5.69
C ILE A 20 7.98 5.56 5.12
N GLY A 21 7.33 4.99 4.10
CA GLY A 21 7.86 3.84 3.35
C GLY A 21 9.26 4.07 2.81
N PHE A 22 9.50 5.20 2.13
CA PHE A 22 10.85 5.55 1.66
C PHE A 22 11.86 5.79 2.79
N LEU A 23 11.41 6.36 3.91
CA LEU A 23 12.29 6.63 5.05
C LEU A 23 12.60 5.38 5.88
N THR A 24 11.76 4.35 5.81
CA THR A 24 11.90 3.11 6.58
C THR A 24 13.29 2.45 6.46
N PRO A 25 13.83 2.20 5.25
CA PRO A 25 15.16 1.59 5.09
C PRO A 25 16.31 2.51 5.52
N VAL A 26 16.06 3.81 5.70
CA VAL A 26 17.06 4.81 6.12
C VAL A 26 17.06 4.99 7.64
N ILE A 27 15.87 4.99 8.26
CA ILE A 27 15.70 5.25 9.69
C ILE A 27 15.94 3.99 10.53
N PHE A 28 15.54 2.82 10.03
CA PHE A 28 15.55 1.60 10.82
C PHE A 28 16.65 0.65 10.34
N ALA A 29 17.35 0.05 11.31
CA ALA A 29 18.37 -0.96 11.04
C ALA A 29 17.78 -2.38 10.93
N GLU A 30 16.53 -2.57 11.33
CA GLU A 30 15.90 -3.88 11.48
C GLU A 30 14.38 -3.79 11.26
N PRO A 31 13.70 -4.90 10.88
CA PRO A 31 12.32 -4.86 10.40
C PRO A 31 11.22 -4.89 11.48
N PHE A 32 11.53 -5.30 12.71
CA PHE A 32 10.57 -5.43 13.82
C PHE A 32 10.09 -4.06 14.31
N THR A 33 10.95 -3.05 14.42
CA THR A 33 10.55 -1.70 14.85
C THR A 33 9.50 -1.07 13.91
N PRO A 34 9.71 -0.96 12.58
CA PRO A 34 8.68 -0.42 11.69
C PRO A 34 7.41 -1.28 11.68
N PHE A 35 7.53 -2.61 11.84
CA PHE A 35 6.35 -3.48 11.99
C PHE A 35 5.55 -3.16 13.25
N ILE A 36 6.20 -3.08 14.41
CA ILE A 36 5.55 -2.77 15.70
C ILE A 36 4.83 -1.41 15.62
N PHE A 37 5.47 -0.38 15.06
CA PHE A 37 4.82 0.91 14.86
C PHE A 37 3.60 0.82 13.93
N SER A 38 3.69 0.02 12.86
CA SER A 38 2.56 -0.21 11.98
C SER A 38 1.38 -0.89 12.71
N ILE A 39 1.66 -1.86 13.58
CA ILE A 39 0.64 -2.51 14.41
C ILE A 39 0.05 -1.55 15.45
N ILE A 40 0.87 -0.70 16.08
CA ILE A 40 0.38 0.34 16.99
C ILE A 40 -0.57 1.29 16.25
N LEU A 41 -0.23 1.72 15.03
CA LEU A 41 -1.11 2.55 14.19
C LEU A 41 -2.40 1.82 13.80
N ALA A 42 -2.34 0.52 13.52
CA ALA A 42 -3.53 -0.29 13.28
C ALA A 42 -4.47 -0.27 14.50
N PHE A 43 -3.93 -0.39 15.72
CA PHE A 43 -4.73 -0.28 16.95
C PHE A 43 -5.29 1.12 17.17
N ILE A 44 -4.48 2.17 16.94
CA ILE A 44 -4.92 3.57 17.07
C ILE A 44 -6.08 3.85 16.11
N THR A 45 -6.02 3.34 14.88
CA THR A 45 -7.08 3.53 13.88
C THR A 45 -8.30 2.63 14.12
N LEU A 46 -8.12 1.46 14.76
CA LEU A 46 -9.21 0.58 15.16
C LEU A 46 -10.00 1.13 16.36
N TYR A 47 -9.34 1.81 17.29
CA TYR A 47 -9.97 2.32 18.53
C TYR A 47 -11.21 3.22 18.30
N PRO A 48 -11.20 4.19 17.37
CA PRO A 48 -12.40 4.94 16.97
C PRO A 48 -13.59 4.07 16.55
N HIS A 49 -13.35 2.94 15.89
CA HIS A 49 -14.41 2.02 15.48
C HIS A 49 -15.01 1.29 16.69
N LEU A 50 -14.15 0.86 17.63
CA LEU A 50 -14.59 0.16 18.84
C LEU A 50 -15.37 1.05 19.80
N THR A 51 -15.06 2.34 19.84
CA THR A 51 -15.70 3.32 20.73
C THR A 51 -16.86 4.09 20.10
N GLY A 52 -17.09 3.90 18.79
CA GLY A 52 -18.11 4.63 18.03
C GLY A 52 -17.74 6.09 17.70
N ASN A 53 -16.55 6.55 18.09
CA ASN A 53 -16.07 7.92 17.89
C ASN A 53 -15.21 8.03 16.62
N LEU A 54 -15.80 7.76 15.46
CA LEU A 54 -15.06 7.75 14.19
C LEU A 54 -14.44 9.10 13.85
N LEU A 55 -13.22 9.04 13.32
CA LEU A 55 -12.54 10.18 12.72
C LEU A 55 -13.11 10.42 11.31
N GLU A 56 -14.33 10.98 11.23
CA GLU A 56 -15.11 11.12 9.99
C GLU A 56 -14.41 11.90 8.86
N TRP A 57 -13.30 12.57 9.13
CA TRP A 57 -12.50 13.24 8.12
C TRP A 57 -11.73 12.26 7.20
N PHE A 58 -11.49 11.01 7.62
CA PHE A 58 -10.91 9.96 6.77
C PHE A 58 -11.49 8.54 6.99
N GLN A 59 -12.19 8.30 8.10
CA GLN A 59 -12.80 7.00 8.42
C GLN A 59 -14.28 6.93 8.01
N THR A 60 -14.76 5.69 7.81
CA THR A 60 -16.15 5.37 7.47
C THR A 60 -16.61 4.14 8.22
N LYS A 61 -17.89 4.06 8.63
CA LYS A 61 -18.46 2.91 9.38
C LYS A 61 -18.46 1.59 8.58
N ASP A 62 -18.42 1.68 7.27
CA ASP A 62 -18.68 0.53 6.39
C ASP A 62 -17.45 -0.38 6.19
N ASN A 63 -16.27 0.03 6.62
CA ASN A 63 -15.03 -0.73 6.43
C ASN A 63 -13.95 -0.38 7.46
N LEU A 64 -12.95 -1.26 7.56
CA LEU A 64 -11.75 -1.10 8.39
C LEU A 64 -10.50 -0.93 7.52
N TYR A 65 -10.63 -0.30 6.35
CA TYR A 65 -9.58 -0.32 5.35
C TYR A 65 -8.27 0.34 5.82
N GLU A 66 -8.33 1.37 6.65
CA GLU A 66 -7.15 1.99 7.25
C GLU A 66 -6.42 1.07 8.24
N VAL A 67 -7.16 0.22 8.96
CA VAL A 67 -6.60 -0.76 9.89
C VAL A 67 -5.88 -1.85 9.09
N ASN A 68 -6.59 -2.39 8.09
CA ASN A 68 -6.06 -3.38 7.16
C ASN A 68 -4.83 -2.86 6.41
N PHE A 69 -4.84 -1.59 5.98
CA PHE A 69 -3.70 -0.93 5.37
C PHE A 69 -2.48 -0.97 6.29
N CYS A 70 -2.63 -0.56 7.55
CA CYS A 70 -1.52 -0.58 8.51
C CYS A 70 -0.99 -2.01 8.75
N ILE A 71 -1.87 -3.00 8.89
CA ILE A 71 -1.46 -4.38 9.11
C ILE A 71 -0.73 -4.93 7.88
N ALA A 72 -1.29 -4.73 6.69
CA ALA A 72 -0.72 -5.21 5.44
C ALA A 72 0.65 -4.55 5.17
N TRP A 73 0.72 -3.22 5.31
CA TRP A 73 1.95 -2.45 5.14
C TRP A 73 3.06 -3.01 6.03
N GLY A 74 2.84 -3.10 7.34
CA GLY A 74 3.87 -3.54 8.29
C GLY A 74 4.27 -5.00 8.08
N SER A 75 3.28 -5.88 7.87
CA SER A 75 3.53 -7.32 7.69
C SER A 75 4.37 -7.58 6.44
N SER A 76 4.11 -6.86 5.34
CA SER A 76 4.89 -7.02 4.10
C SER A 76 6.35 -6.59 4.26
N VAL A 77 6.59 -5.47 4.94
CA VAL A 77 7.94 -4.99 5.26
C VAL A 77 8.66 -6.02 6.12
N LEU A 78 8.02 -6.53 7.18
CA LEU A 78 8.60 -7.54 8.05
C LEU A 78 8.99 -8.81 7.28
N ILE A 79 8.02 -9.39 6.55
CA ILE A 79 8.19 -10.65 5.85
C ILE A 79 9.29 -10.53 4.80
N LEU A 80 9.22 -9.52 3.92
CA LEU A 80 10.19 -9.40 2.85
C LEU A 80 11.58 -9.03 3.36
N TRP A 81 11.70 -8.19 4.38
CA TRP A 81 13.01 -7.82 4.91
C TRP A 81 13.69 -9.04 5.53
N ILE A 82 12.98 -9.86 6.30
CA ILE A 82 13.54 -11.10 6.85
C ILE A 82 13.90 -12.09 5.73
N MET A 83 13.01 -12.29 4.76
CA MET A 83 13.17 -13.32 3.73
C MET A 83 14.20 -12.97 2.66
N LEU A 84 14.35 -11.70 2.33
CA LEU A 84 15.25 -11.22 1.26
C LEU A 84 16.49 -10.51 1.81
N ASN A 85 16.56 -10.27 3.13
CA ASN A 85 17.62 -9.53 3.80
C ASN A 85 17.94 -8.18 3.11
N ASN A 86 16.91 -7.51 2.58
CA ASN A 86 17.06 -6.26 1.85
C ASN A 86 15.97 -5.24 2.24
N PRO A 87 16.34 -4.15 2.94
CA PRO A 87 15.40 -3.09 3.34
C PRO A 87 14.68 -2.40 2.18
N TRP A 88 15.37 -2.20 1.05
CA TRP A 88 14.84 -1.43 -0.07
C TRP A 88 13.83 -2.21 -0.90
N ILE A 89 14.02 -3.53 -1.01
CA ILE A 89 13.06 -4.41 -1.66
C ILE A 89 11.84 -4.61 -0.76
N SER A 90 12.03 -4.67 0.56
CA SER A 90 10.94 -4.99 1.50
C SER A 90 9.85 -3.94 1.56
N ILE A 91 10.15 -2.67 1.25
CA ILE A 91 9.17 -1.59 1.21
C ILE A 91 8.33 -1.56 -0.06
N LEU A 92 8.63 -2.36 -1.09
CA LEU A 92 7.92 -2.29 -2.37
C LEU A 92 6.40 -2.52 -2.26
N PRO A 93 5.90 -3.59 -1.61
CA PRO A 93 4.46 -3.77 -1.44
C PRO A 93 3.79 -2.60 -0.70
N ALA A 94 4.45 -2.12 0.36
CA ALA A 94 4.05 -0.95 1.13
C ALA A 94 3.95 0.31 0.25
N LEU A 95 4.94 0.57 -0.61
CA LEU A 95 4.90 1.68 -1.57
C LEU A 95 3.84 1.49 -2.65
N PHE A 96 3.58 0.26 -3.10
CA PHE A 96 2.57 0.00 -4.12
C PHE A 96 1.16 0.28 -3.63
N VAL A 97 0.81 -0.17 -2.42
CA VAL A 97 -0.49 0.13 -1.80
C VAL A 97 -0.59 1.59 -1.36
N SER A 98 0.53 2.22 -1.01
CA SER A 98 0.53 3.63 -0.61
C SER A 98 0.40 4.55 -1.83
N LEU A 99 1.40 4.55 -2.70
CA LEU A 99 1.51 5.49 -3.81
C LEU A 99 0.70 5.05 -5.04
N GLY A 100 0.69 3.75 -5.34
CA GLY A 100 -0.03 3.22 -6.50
C GLY A 100 -1.55 3.33 -6.36
N ASP A 101 -2.10 2.91 -5.22
CA ASP A 101 -3.54 3.07 -4.94
C ASP A 101 -3.92 4.55 -4.70
N ALA A 102 -2.99 5.38 -4.20
CA ALA A 102 -3.19 6.83 -4.18
C ALA A 102 -3.36 7.41 -5.59
N ALA A 103 -2.45 7.08 -6.52
CA ALA A 103 -2.52 7.52 -7.91
C ALA A 103 -3.81 7.05 -8.59
N THR A 104 -4.19 5.79 -8.36
CA THR A 104 -5.46 5.22 -8.80
C THR A 104 -6.66 6.06 -8.37
N GLY A 105 -6.71 6.36 -7.06
CA GLY A 105 -7.82 7.11 -6.48
C GLY A 105 -7.89 8.55 -6.97
N ILE A 106 -6.75 9.23 -7.08
CA ILE A 106 -6.67 10.60 -7.60
C ILE A 106 -7.17 10.64 -9.04
N VAL A 107 -6.59 9.85 -9.94
CA VAL A 107 -6.93 9.87 -11.38
C VAL A 107 -8.41 9.55 -11.61
N ARG A 108 -8.93 8.51 -10.96
CA ARG A 108 -10.35 8.13 -11.11
C ARG A 108 -11.28 9.20 -10.57
N ASN A 109 -10.96 9.79 -9.42
CA ASN A 109 -11.83 10.79 -8.82
C ASN A 109 -11.78 12.13 -9.59
N THR A 110 -10.64 12.48 -10.20
CA THR A 110 -10.55 13.61 -11.12
C THR A 110 -11.43 13.42 -12.36
N LEU A 111 -11.44 12.22 -12.94
CA LEU A 111 -12.19 11.94 -14.17
C LEU A 111 -13.68 11.68 -13.94
N PHE A 112 -14.04 10.91 -12.92
CA PHE A 112 -15.42 10.42 -12.73
C PHE A 112 -16.13 11.09 -11.55
N ARG A 113 -15.42 11.83 -10.68
CA ARG A 113 -15.94 12.54 -9.49
C ARG A 113 -16.74 11.67 -8.52
N LYS A 114 -16.59 10.35 -8.61
CA LYS A 114 -17.20 9.34 -7.76
C LYS A 114 -16.29 8.12 -7.72
N ARG A 115 -16.45 7.26 -6.71
CA ARG A 115 -15.70 6.01 -6.59
C ARG A 115 -16.11 5.07 -7.74
N THR A 116 -15.18 4.79 -8.66
CA THR A 116 -15.37 3.87 -9.80
C THR A 116 -14.13 3.04 -10.03
N LYS A 117 -14.27 1.72 -10.16
CA LYS A 117 -13.18 0.83 -10.59
C LYS A 117 -13.07 0.85 -12.11
N HIS A 118 -12.20 1.70 -12.63
CA HIS A 118 -11.95 1.88 -14.06
C HIS A 118 -10.48 1.61 -14.42
N TRP A 119 -10.23 1.05 -15.61
CA TRP A 119 -8.90 0.69 -16.11
C TRP A 119 -7.90 1.84 -16.07
N ILE A 120 -8.35 3.08 -16.26
CA ILE A 120 -7.48 4.27 -16.20
C ILE A 120 -6.77 4.40 -14.86
N GLY A 121 -7.39 3.95 -13.76
CA GLY A 121 -6.75 3.93 -12.46
C GLY A 121 -5.68 2.84 -12.35
N ASN A 122 -5.89 1.66 -12.93
CA ASN A 122 -4.89 0.59 -12.98
C ASN A 122 -3.69 0.99 -13.83
N ILE A 123 -3.91 1.73 -14.92
CA ILE A 123 -2.85 2.33 -15.73
C ILE A 123 -2.07 3.35 -14.88
N ALA A 124 -2.76 4.23 -14.15
CA ALA A 124 -2.12 5.19 -13.25
C ALA A 124 -1.33 4.50 -12.13
N MET A 125 -1.86 3.41 -11.56
CA MET A 125 -1.14 2.58 -10.59
C MET A 125 0.13 2.01 -11.21
N ALA A 126 0.03 1.37 -12.36
CA ALA A 126 1.17 0.74 -13.04
C ALA A 126 2.24 1.75 -13.41
N ALA A 127 1.85 2.97 -13.80
CA ALA A 127 2.77 4.07 -14.09
C ALA A 127 3.59 4.51 -12.85
N VAL A 128 3.13 4.21 -11.65
CA VAL A 128 3.85 4.48 -10.39
C VAL A 128 4.58 3.22 -9.89
N THR A 129 3.89 2.09 -9.84
CA THR A 129 4.41 0.86 -9.22
C THR A 129 5.46 0.16 -10.08
N ALA A 130 5.33 0.17 -11.41
CA ALA A 130 6.30 -0.49 -12.28
C ALA A 130 7.67 0.20 -12.27
N PRO A 131 7.78 1.55 -12.39
CA PRO A 131 9.07 2.22 -12.24
C PRO A 131 9.70 2.04 -10.86
N LEU A 132 8.91 2.17 -9.79
CA LEU A 132 9.41 1.93 -8.42
C LEU A 132 9.91 0.50 -8.24
N GLY A 133 9.14 -0.47 -8.74
CA GLY A 133 9.54 -1.88 -8.74
C GLY A 133 10.84 -2.10 -9.50
N TYR A 134 11.00 -1.50 -10.68
CA TYR A 134 12.23 -1.58 -11.45
C TYR A 134 13.45 -1.04 -10.70
N ILE A 135 13.30 0.13 -10.07
CA ILE A 135 14.40 0.81 -9.37
C ILE A 135 14.97 -0.07 -8.23
N PHE A 136 14.11 -0.74 -7.46
CA PHE A 136 14.57 -1.48 -6.27
C PHE A 136 14.74 -3.00 -6.49
N ALA A 137 14.01 -3.59 -7.44
CA ALA A 137 13.93 -5.05 -7.62
C ALA A 137 14.02 -5.48 -9.10
N GLY A 138 14.36 -4.56 -10.02
CA GLY A 138 14.48 -4.84 -11.45
C GLY A 138 13.20 -5.39 -12.06
N ILE A 139 13.35 -6.37 -12.95
CA ILE A 139 12.23 -6.97 -13.69
C ILE A 139 11.22 -7.62 -12.76
N SER A 140 11.66 -8.27 -11.68
CA SER A 140 10.75 -8.89 -10.70
C SER A 140 9.88 -7.85 -9.99
N GLY A 141 10.44 -6.67 -9.70
CA GLY A 141 9.69 -5.54 -9.16
C GLY A 141 8.69 -4.96 -10.14
N VAL A 142 9.04 -4.87 -11.43
CA VAL A 142 8.09 -4.49 -12.50
C VAL A 142 6.91 -5.46 -12.53
N ILE A 143 7.19 -6.77 -12.53
CA ILE A 143 6.15 -7.80 -12.55
C ILE A 143 5.26 -7.69 -11.30
N ALA A 144 5.85 -7.50 -10.13
CA ALA A 144 5.10 -7.29 -8.89
C ALA A 144 4.22 -6.04 -8.93
N GLY A 145 4.73 -4.92 -9.47
CA GLY A 145 4.00 -3.67 -9.60
C GLY A 145 2.84 -3.77 -10.60
N VAL A 146 3.05 -4.42 -11.74
CA VAL A 146 1.99 -4.67 -12.73
C VAL A 146 0.94 -5.62 -12.17
N ALA A 147 1.35 -6.72 -11.51
CA ALA A 147 0.43 -7.66 -10.88
C ALA A 147 -0.43 -6.98 -9.80
N ALA A 148 0.19 -6.15 -8.94
CA ALA A 148 -0.52 -5.31 -7.98
C ALA A 148 -1.53 -4.37 -8.66
N SER A 149 -1.13 -3.77 -9.78
CA SER A 149 -1.99 -2.86 -10.54
C SER A 149 -3.18 -3.57 -11.18
N ILE A 150 -3.00 -4.82 -11.63
CA ILE A 150 -4.10 -5.64 -12.16
C ILE A 150 -5.03 -6.06 -11.02
N ILE A 151 -4.47 -6.52 -9.89
CA ILE A 151 -5.28 -7.07 -8.81
C ILE A 151 -6.14 -6.02 -8.12
N GLU A 152 -5.70 -4.76 -8.07
CA GLU A 152 -6.47 -3.62 -7.55
C GLU A 152 -7.88 -3.51 -8.16
N ARG A 153 -8.06 -3.98 -9.42
CA ARG A 153 -9.36 -3.98 -10.10
C ARG A 153 -10.38 -4.86 -9.39
N PHE A 154 -9.93 -5.96 -8.80
CA PHE A 154 -10.79 -6.99 -8.23
C PHE A 154 -11.15 -6.62 -6.79
N GLU A 155 -12.18 -5.80 -6.67
CA GLU A 155 -12.83 -5.57 -5.37
C GLU A 155 -13.74 -6.75 -5.07
N TYR A 156 -13.16 -7.83 -4.52
CA TYR A 156 -13.95 -8.88 -3.91
C TYR A 156 -14.60 -8.25 -2.68
N LYS A 157 -15.93 -8.12 -2.66
CA LYS A 157 -16.69 -7.40 -1.60
C LYS A 157 -16.33 -7.82 -0.15
N ILE A 158 -15.68 -8.96 0.03
CA ILE A 158 -15.27 -9.54 1.31
C ILE A 158 -13.81 -9.18 1.67
N ILE A 159 -12.95 -8.90 0.69
CA ILE A 159 -11.51 -8.71 0.87
C ILE A 159 -11.13 -7.30 0.47
N ASP A 160 -10.45 -6.62 1.39
CA ASP A 160 -9.86 -5.29 1.18
C ASP A 160 -8.79 -5.31 0.08
N ASP A 161 -8.88 -4.37 -0.86
CA ASP A 161 -7.92 -4.23 -1.95
C ASP A 161 -6.51 -3.90 -1.44
N ASN A 162 -6.38 -3.21 -0.30
CA ASN A 162 -5.09 -2.95 0.33
C ASN A 162 -4.36 -4.25 0.69
N ILE A 163 -5.08 -5.20 1.29
CA ILE A 163 -4.52 -6.50 1.66
C ILE A 163 -4.15 -7.26 0.38
N LEU A 164 -5.02 -7.25 -0.62
CA LEU A 164 -4.82 -8.01 -1.85
C LEU A 164 -3.63 -7.51 -2.68
N ILE A 165 -3.49 -6.19 -2.82
CA ILE A 165 -2.35 -5.53 -3.48
C ILE A 165 -1.04 -5.93 -2.79
N VAL A 166 -1.00 -5.81 -1.47
CA VAL A 166 0.20 -6.12 -0.68
C VAL A 166 0.53 -7.60 -0.73
N LEU A 167 -0.46 -8.47 -0.59
CA LEU A 167 -0.28 -9.93 -0.63
C LEU A 167 0.28 -10.36 -1.98
N ILE A 168 -0.33 -9.95 -3.10
CA ILE A 168 0.11 -10.34 -4.44
C ILE A 168 1.52 -9.82 -4.74
N SER A 169 1.82 -8.57 -4.40
CA SER A 169 3.16 -8.03 -4.62
C SER A 169 4.21 -8.71 -3.76
N THR A 170 3.91 -8.98 -2.49
CA THR A 170 4.79 -9.75 -1.57
C THR A 170 5.07 -11.14 -2.12
N LEU A 171 4.03 -11.90 -2.48
CA LEU A 171 4.18 -13.25 -3.03
C LEU A 171 4.97 -13.25 -4.34
N THR A 172 4.70 -12.28 -5.22
CA THR A 172 5.40 -12.16 -6.50
C THR A 172 6.90 -11.95 -6.29
N LEU A 173 7.29 -11.05 -5.36
CA LEU A 173 8.69 -10.81 -5.04
C LEU A 173 9.37 -12.04 -4.41
N LEU A 174 8.69 -12.75 -3.50
CA LEU A 174 9.24 -13.97 -2.90
C LEU A 174 9.45 -15.10 -3.92
N ILE A 175 8.51 -15.26 -4.86
CA ILE A 175 8.57 -16.30 -5.90
C ILE A 175 9.68 -15.99 -6.91
N LEU A 176 9.73 -14.74 -7.38
CA LEU A 176 10.66 -14.35 -8.44
C LEU A 176 12.09 -14.11 -7.95
N LYS A 177 12.29 -13.98 -6.63
CA LYS A 177 13.58 -13.77 -5.97
C LYS A 177 14.38 -12.65 -6.64
N PRO A 178 14.05 -11.38 -6.38
CA PRO A 178 14.69 -10.23 -7.02
C PRO A 178 16.20 -10.35 -7.00
N THR A 179 16.79 -10.25 -8.18
CA THR A 179 18.22 -9.97 -8.31
C THR A 179 18.42 -8.54 -7.87
N THR A 180 19.19 -8.35 -6.80
CA THR A 180 19.60 -7.03 -6.33
C THR A 180 20.37 -6.33 -7.44
N HIS A 181 19.70 -5.42 -8.13
CA HIS A 181 20.34 -4.34 -8.85
C HIS A 181 20.36 -3.15 -7.90
N LEU A 182 21.32 -3.12 -6.99
CA LEU A 182 21.64 -1.87 -6.32
C LEU A 182 22.78 -1.21 -7.10
N LEU A 183 22.59 0.09 -7.33
CA LEU A 183 23.66 1.07 -7.42
C LEU A 183 24.73 0.83 -6.34
#